data_AF-A0A520HW45-F1
#
_entry.id   AF-A0A520HW45-F1
#
_cell.length_a   1.000
_cell.length_b   1.000
_cell.length_c   1.000
_cell.angle_alpha   90.00
_cell.angle_beta   90.00
_cell.angle_gamma   90.00
#
_symmetry.space_group_name_H-M   'P 1'
#
loop_
_entity.id
_entity.type
_entity.pdbx_description
1 polymer ?
#
loop_
_entity_poly.entity_id
_entity_poly.type
_entity_poly.pdbx_seq_one_letter_code
_entity_poly.pdbx_strand_id
1 'polypeptide(L)'
;TCSMCSNAINKAIQKLSFVESVRVDIRNSKYTISFKEGATISIDGLKQAVEDAGFSVGKLNLSGNFDKIALQKDEHIKIGNDYFHFLSTNPSELSGNVTVQVVDKGFVTAKQFKKFSSSTKMACAQTGRAENCCTKDGVAEGARIYHVTI
;
A
#
# COMPACT_ATOMS: atom_id res chain seq x y z
N THR A 1 14.63 13.75 12.82
CA THR A 1 13.39 14.47 12.45
C THR A 1 13.02 15.44 13.54
N CYS A 2 12.66 16.69 13.19
CA CYS A 2 12.20 17.70 14.13
C CYS A 2 10.87 17.25 14.76
N SER A 3 10.76 17.33 16.08
CA SER A 3 9.59 16.88 16.86
C SER A 3 8.27 17.53 16.41
N MET A 4 8.33 18.74 15.84
CA MET A 4 7.15 19.43 15.29
C MET A 4 6.64 18.79 13.99
N CYS A 5 7.55 18.33 13.11
CA CYS A 5 7.18 17.67 11.86
C CYS A 5 6.47 16.34 12.12
N SER A 6 6.93 15.58 13.11
CA SER A 6 6.31 14.31 13.46
C SER A 6 4.89 14.45 14.03
N ASN A 7 4.61 15.55 14.71
CA ASN A 7 3.30 15.81 15.29
C ASN A 7 2.24 16.15 14.22
N ALA A 8 2.62 16.88 13.17
CA ALA A 8 1.72 17.22 12.07
C ALA A 8 1.21 15.96 11.35
N ILE A 9 2.13 15.06 10.97
CA ILE A 9 1.81 13.78 10.34
C ILE A 9 0.91 12.94 11.25
N ASN A 10 1.28 12.82 12.54
CA ASN A 10 0.50 12.05 13.50
C ASN A 10 -0.95 12.55 13.60
N LYS A 11 -1.15 13.86 13.73
CA LYS A 11 -2.49 14.46 13.78
C LYS A 11 -3.27 14.25 12.49
N ALA A 12 -2.63 14.31 11.33
CA ALA A 12 -3.29 14.07 10.06
C ALA A 12 -3.80 12.63 9.94
N ILE A 13 -2.95 11.65 10.29
CA ILE A 13 -3.31 10.22 10.25
C ILE A 13 -4.40 9.90 11.28
N GLN A 14 -4.31 10.44 12.50
CA GLN A 14 -5.31 10.20 13.57
C GLN A 14 -6.71 10.71 13.22
N LYS A 15 -6.85 11.67 12.29
CA LYS A 15 -8.16 12.17 11.83
C LYS A 15 -8.89 11.20 10.90
N LEU A 16 -8.20 10.21 10.36
CA LEU A 16 -8.80 9.25 9.43
C LEU A 16 -9.76 8.34 10.17
N SER A 17 -10.98 8.19 9.64
CA SER A 17 -12.08 7.46 10.31
C SER A 17 -11.77 6.00 10.60
N PHE A 18 -10.92 5.38 9.77
CA PHE A 18 -10.49 3.98 9.87
C PHE A 18 -9.25 3.75 10.75
N VAL A 19 -8.64 4.81 11.29
CA VAL A 19 -7.49 4.72 12.20
C VAL A 19 -7.97 4.60 13.65
N GLU A 20 -7.49 3.58 14.36
CA GLU A 20 -7.73 3.40 15.79
C GLU A 20 -6.66 4.10 16.62
N SER A 21 -5.38 3.84 16.32
CA SER A 21 -4.27 4.45 17.03
C SER A 21 -3.04 4.58 16.14
N VAL A 22 -2.15 5.51 16.50
CA VAL A 22 -0.88 5.75 15.82
C VAL A 22 0.23 5.79 16.86
N ARG A 23 1.26 4.96 16.67
CA ARG A 23 2.51 5.00 17.43
C ARG A 23 3.60 5.62 16.57
N VAL A 24 4.24 6.66 17.08
CA VAL A 24 5.27 7.41 16.37
C VAL A 24 6.65 7.09 16.94
N ASP A 25 7.53 6.59 16.09
CA ASP A 25 8.96 6.51 16.36
C ASP A 25 9.65 7.67 15.62
N ILE A 26 9.87 8.76 16.35
CA ILE A 26 10.48 9.99 15.84
C ILE A 26 11.93 9.77 15.40
N ARG A 27 12.65 8.84 16.06
CA ARG A 27 14.06 8.56 15.74
C ARG A 27 14.17 7.93 14.36
N ASN A 28 13.30 6.97 14.06
CA ASN A 28 13.28 6.25 12.79
C ASN A 28 12.31 6.84 11.77
N SER A 29 11.60 7.92 12.10
CA SER A 29 10.52 8.50 11.28
C SER A 29 9.48 7.47 10.86
N LYS A 30 9.15 6.54 11.76
CA LYS A 30 8.24 5.42 11.52
C LYS A 30 6.92 5.65 12.24
N TYR A 31 5.82 5.43 11.54
CA TYR A 31 4.46 5.50 12.07
C TYR A 31 3.87 4.09 11.99
N THR A 32 3.54 3.52 13.14
CA THR A 32 2.81 2.26 13.23
C THR A 32 1.36 2.59 13.48
N ILE A 33 0.50 2.23 12.54
CA ILE A 33 -0.92 2.57 12.54
C ILE A 33 -1.70 1.30 12.83
N SER A 34 -2.55 1.34 13.85
CA SER A 34 -3.57 0.31 14.08
C SER A 34 -4.88 0.78 13.45
N PHE A 35 -5.49 -0.08 12.65
CA PHE A 35 -6.77 0.17 12.03
C PHE A 35 -7.91 -0.36 12.90
N LYS A 36 -9.07 0.30 12.81
CA LYS A 36 -10.28 -0.18 13.47
C LYS A 36 -10.75 -1.47 12.82
N GLU A 37 -11.15 -2.43 13.65
CA GLU A 37 -11.73 -3.68 13.18
C GLU A 37 -13.01 -3.42 12.36
N GLY A 38 -13.11 -4.06 11.19
CA GLY A 38 -14.25 -3.90 10.27
C GLY A 38 -14.31 -2.56 9.53
N ALA A 39 -13.38 -1.62 9.75
CA ALA A 39 -13.37 -0.36 9.01
C ALA A 39 -12.83 -0.55 7.59
N THR A 40 -13.43 0.15 6.63
CA THR A 40 -12.89 0.24 5.27
C THR A 40 -11.65 1.12 5.28
N ILE A 41 -10.49 0.51 5.06
CA ILE A 41 -9.19 1.20 5.02
C ILE A 41 -9.03 1.83 3.63
N SER A 42 -8.53 3.07 3.58
CA SER A 42 -8.13 3.71 2.32
C SER A 42 -6.63 3.98 2.31
N ILE A 43 -5.90 3.25 1.45
CA ILE A 43 -4.45 3.40 1.28
C ILE A 43 -4.12 4.77 0.68
N ASP A 44 -4.88 5.22 -0.32
CA ASP A 44 -4.71 6.57 -0.89
C ASP A 44 -5.11 7.66 0.11
N GLY A 45 -6.12 7.43 0.95
CA GLY A 45 -6.48 8.36 2.03
C GLY A 45 -5.36 8.56 3.06
N LEU A 46 -4.60 7.50 3.39
CA LEU A 46 -3.41 7.60 4.23
C LEU A 46 -2.33 8.47 3.58
N LYS A 47 -2.05 8.23 2.30
CA LYS A 47 -1.08 9.04 1.56
C LYS A 47 -1.50 10.50 1.49
N GLN A 48 -2.76 10.77 1.14
CA GLN A 48 -3.30 12.13 1.06
C GLN A 48 -3.17 12.85 2.40
N ALA A 49 -3.49 12.20 3.53
CA ALA A 49 -3.32 12.81 4.85
C ALA A 49 -1.86 13.20 5.15
N VAL A 50 -0.90 12.40 4.70
CA VAL A 50 0.54 12.70 4.86
C VAL A 50 0.96 13.84 3.93
N GLU A 51 0.48 13.86 2.68
CA GLU A 51 0.75 14.91 1.70
C GLU A 51 0.13 16.25 2.10
N ASP A 52 -1.08 16.25 2.61
CA ASP A 52 -1.77 17.44 3.15
C ASP A 52 -1.05 18.01 4.38
N ALA A 53 -0.33 17.17 5.13
CA ALA A 53 0.54 17.60 6.21
C ALA A 53 1.89 18.19 5.71
N GLY A 54 2.14 18.17 4.39
CA GLY A 54 3.35 18.71 3.76
C GLY A 54 4.50 17.70 3.64
N PHE A 55 4.22 16.40 3.71
CA PHE A 55 5.23 15.33 3.70
C PHE A 55 4.96 14.31 2.60
N SER A 56 5.93 13.44 2.31
CA SER A 56 5.78 12.36 1.33
C SER A 56 5.96 11.00 1.98
N VAL A 57 5.26 9.98 1.47
CA VAL A 57 5.42 8.60 1.93
C VAL A 57 6.63 7.97 1.23
N GLY A 58 7.66 7.64 2.02
CA GLY A 58 8.87 6.98 1.51
C GLY A 58 8.79 5.45 1.50
N LYS A 59 7.95 4.88 2.37
CA LYS A 59 7.70 3.44 2.47
C LYS A 59 6.39 3.20 3.21
N LEU A 60 5.52 2.37 2.65
CA LEU A 60 4.31 1.89 3.32
C LEU A 60 4.31 0.37 3.35
N ASN A 61 4.25 -0.18 4.57
CA ASN A 61 4.11 -1.60 4.82
C ASN A 61 2.73 -1.84 5.44
N LEU A 62 1.97 -2.77 4.87
CA LEU A 62 0.68 -3.23 5.37
C LEU A 62 0.89 -4.62 5.95
N SER A 63 0.55 -4.81 7.21
CA SER A 63 0.61 -6.11 7.88
C SER A 63 -0.81 -6.58 8.17
N GLY A 64 -1.09 -7.83 7.88
CA GLY A 64 -2.41 -8.41 8.08
C GLY A 64 -2.34 -9.92 8.26
N ASN A 65 -3.38 -10.49 8.87
CA ASN A 65 -3.55 -11.93 8.90
C ASN A 65 -4.28 -12.36 7.61
N PHE A 66 -3.66 -13.27 6.86
CA PHE A 66 -4.22 -13.79 5.61
C PHE A 66 -4.52 -15.28 5.76
N ASP A 67 -5.74 -15.68 5.41
CA ASP A 67 -6.18 -17.08 5.40
C ASP A 67 -5.83 -17.73 4.06
N LYS A 68 -4.58 -18.16 3.93
CA LYS A 68 -4.06 -18.99 2.82
C LYS A 68 -4.44 -18.48 1.43
N ILE A 69 -3.86 -17.36 1.06
CA ILE A 69 -4.01 -16.81 -0.29
C ILE A 69 -2.84 -17.31 -1.14
N ALA A 70 -3.12 -18.15 -2.12
CA ALA A 70 -2.13 -18.55 -3.12
C ALA A 70 -1.75 -17.33 -3.96
N LEU A 71 -0.45 -17.03 -4.05
CA LEU A 71 0.10 -15.99 -4.90
C LEU A 71 0.81 -16.61 -6.09
N GLN A 72 0.45 -16.16 -7.27
CA GLN A 72 1.22 -16.34 -8.50
C GLN A 72 1.89 -15.02 -8.89
N LYS A 73 2.93 -15.15 -9.73
CA LYS A 73 3.58 -13.98 -10.31
C LYS A 73 2.57 -13.22 -11.19
N ASP A 74 2.52 -11.91 -10.98
CA ASP A 74 1.65 -10.99 -11.72
C ASP A 74 0.14 -11.22 -11.52
N GLU A 75 -0.25 -11.80 -10.37
CA GLU A 75 -1.65 -12.05 -10.04
C GLU A 75 -2.32 -10.83 -9.39
N HIS A 76 -3.59 -10.62 -9.75
CA HIS A 76 -4.48 -9.61 -9.17
C HIS A 76 -5.41 -10.26 -8.15
N ILE A 77 -5.29 -9.86 -6.90
CA ILE A 77 -6.06 -10.41 -5.80
C ILE A 77 -6.88 -9.31 -5.17
N LYS A 78 -8.16 -9.57 -4.96
CA LYS A 78 -9.03 -8.67 -4.21
C LYS A 78 -8.89 -8.94 -2.72
N ILE A 79 -8.47 -7.94 -1.95
CA ILE A 79 -8.36 -8.01 -0.49
C ILE A 79 -9.27 -6.92 0.08
N GLY A 80 -10.35 -7.34 0.74
CA GLY A 80 -11.43 -6.43 1.12
C GLY A 80 -12.11 -5.82 -0.11
N ASN A 81 -12.04 -4.49 -0.24
CA ASN A 81 -12.64 -3.75 -1.36
C ASN A 81 -11.64 -3.39 -2.46
N ASP A 82 -10.35 -3.52 -2.19
CA ASP A 82 -9.28 -3.07 -3.07
C ASP A 82 -8.62 -4.23 -3.81
N TYR A 83 -8.03 -3.92 -4.96
CA TYR A 83 -7.29 -4.87 -5.79
C TYR A 83 -5.79 -4.69 -5.58
N PHE A 84 -5.09 -5.79 -5.42
CA PHE A 84 -3.65 -5.85 -5.20
C PHE A 84 -2.99 -6.67 -6.29
N HIS A 85 -1.98 -6.08 -6.94
CA HIS A 85 -1.12 -6.79 -7.89
C HIS A 85 0.19 -7.14 -7.19
N PHE A 86 0.42 -8.44 -7.01
CA PHE A 86 1.65 -8.93 -6.41
C PHE A 86 2.75 -9.03 -7.46
N LEU A 87 3.80 -8.21 -7.32
CA LEU A 87 4.96 -8.21 -8.22
C LEU A 87 5.95 -9.35 -7.92
N SER A 88 5.65 -10.23 -6.96
CA SER A 88 6.59 -11.23 -6.45
C SER A 88 6.89 -12.31 -7.49
N THR A 89 8.16 -12.72 -7.56
CA THR A 89 8.70 -13.55 -8.64
C THR A 89 8.56 -15.05 -8.42
N ASN A 90 8.23 -15.48 -7.20
CA ASN A 90 8.07 -16.88 -6.84
C ASN A 90 6.66 -17.13 -6.29
N PRO A 91 5.99 -18.22 -6.70
CA PRO A 91 4.72 -18.61 -6.12
C PRO A 91 4.88 -18.83 -4.62
N SER A 92 4.04 -18.19 -3.82
CA SER A 92 4.05 -18.30 -2.36
C SER A 92 2.63 -18.25 -1.82
N GLU A 93 2.42 -18.77 -0.62
CA GLU A 93 1.12 -18.69 0.06
C GLU A 93 1.20 -17.62 1.15
N LEU A 94 0.30 -16.64 1.13
CA LEU A 94 0.09 -15.76 2.27
C LEU A 94 -0.71 -16.51 3.32
N SER A 95 -0.03 -17.00 4.35
CA SER A 95 -0.67 -17.64 5.50
C SER A 95 -0.20 -17.00 6.80
N GLY A 96 -1.15 -16.56 7.63
CA GLY A 96 -0.87 -15.93 8.91
C GLY A 96 -0.50 -14.45 8.79
N ASN A 97 0.32 -13.95 9.70
CA ASN A 97 0.69 -12.53 9.74
C ASN A 97 1.77 -12.21 8.70
N VAL A 98 1.35 -11.69 7.55
CA VAL A 98 2.25 -11.31 6.46
C VAL A 98 2.29 -9.80 6.33
N THR A 99 3.47 -9.27 5.97
CA THR A 99 3.66 -7.86 5.66
C THR A 99 3.92 -7.69 4.17
N VAL A 100 3.14 -6.83 3.52
CA VAL A 100 3.30 -6.45 2.12
C VAL A 100 3.70 -4.97 2.04
N GLN A 101 4.63 -4.64 1.15
CA GLN A 101 5.04 -3.26 0.88
C GLN A 101 4.32 -2.73 -0.35
N VAL A 102 3.66 -1.57 -0.24
CA VAL A 102 3.09 -0.84 -1.38
C VAL A 102 4.22 -0.14 -2.14
N VAL A 103 4.29 -0.37 -3.45
CA VAL A 103 5.37 0.12 -4.33
C VAL A 103 4.91 1.09 -5.40
N ASP A 104 3.67 1.54 -5.32
CA ASP A 104 3.09 2.55 -6.20
C ASP A 104 3.78 3.92 -6.10
N LYS A 105 3.56 4.74 -7.13
CA LYS A 105 4.07 6.12 -7.17
C LYS A 105 3.54 6.95 -6.00
N GLY A 106 4.47 7.52 -5.24
CA GLY A 106 4.17 8.31 -4.03
C GLY A 106 4.06 7.49 -2.75
N PHE A 107 4.25 6.17 -2.80
CA PHE A 107 4.47 5.31 -1.62
C PHE A 107 5.93 4.86 -1.48
N VAL A 108 6.73 5.07 -2.51
CA VAL A 108 8.17 4.83 -2.55
C VAL A 108 8.88 5.98 -3.28
N THR A 109 10.20 6.05 -3.13
CA THR A 109 11.01 7.04 -3.86
C THR A 109 10.92 6.82 -5.37
N ALA A 110 11.12 7.88 -6.17
CA ALA A 110 11.09 7.77 -7.65
C ALA A 110 12.09 6.73 -8.20
N LYS A 111 13.24 6.55 -7.53
CA LYS A 111 14.24 5.53 -7.89
C LYS A 111 13.72 4.11 -7.64
N GLN A 112 13.06 3.90 -6.49
CA GLN A 112 12.45 2.61 -6.17
C GLN A 112 11.26 2.32 -7.06
N PHE A 113 10.39 3.31 -7.29
CA PHE A 113 9.25 3.18 -8.19
C PHE A 113 9.69 2.68 -9.57
N LYS A 114 10.70 3.31 -10.18
CA LYS A 114 11.26 2.84 -11.47
C LYS A 114 11.77 1.40 -11.42
N LYS A 115 12.35 0.97 -10.30
CA LYS A 115 12.85 -0.41 -10.13
C LYS A 115 11.69 -1.41 -10.08
N PHE A 116 10.64 -1.12 -9.32
CA PHE A 116 9.46 -1.98 -9.19
C PHE A 116 8.56 -1.95 -10.43
N SER A 117 8.29 -0.77 -11.00
CA SER A 117 7.49 -0.67 -12.22
C SER A 117 8.15 -1.33 -13.43
N SER A 118 9.47 -1.54 -13.39
CA SER A 118 10.21 -2.26 -14.44
C SER A 118 10.33 -3.77 -14.17
N SER A 119 9.91 -4.26 -12.99
CA SER A 119 9.96 -5.69 -12.67
C SER A 119 8.80 -6.47 -13.29
N THR A 120 7.77 -5.77 -13.78
CA THR A 120 6.65 -6.34 -14.53
C THR A 120 6.49 -5.62 -15.87
N LYS A 121 5.92 -6.32 -16.85
CA LYS A 121 5.55 -5.75 -18.16
C LYS A 121 4.14 -5.15 -18.17
N MET A 122 3.42 -5.29 -17.06
CA MET A 122 2.03 -4.87 -16.93
C MET A 122 1.95 -3.35 -16.77
N ALA A 123 1.16 -2.69 -17.64
CA ALA A 123 1.02 -1.24 -17.65
C ALA A 123 0.40 -0.68 -16.37
N CYS A 124 -0.43 -1.47 -15.68
CA CYS A 124 -1.02 -1.12 -14.39
C CYS A 124 0.03 -0.72 -13.34
N ALA A 125 1.23 -1.31 -13.35
CA ALA A 125 2.31 -0.98 -12.41
C ALA A 125 2.88 0.42 -12.61
N GLN A 126 2.67 1.01 -13.79
CA GLN A 126 3.07 2.39 -14.07
C GLN A 126 1.96 3.39 -13.71
N THR A 127 0.71 3.02 -13.97
CA THR A 127 -0.44 3.92 -13.85
C THR A 127 -1.16 3.83 -12.51
N GLY A 128 -0.99 2.73 -11.77
CA GLY A 128 -1.73 2.43 -10.55
C GLY A 128 -3.22 2.15 -10.81
N ARG A 129 -3.60 1.93 -12.07
CA ARG A 129 -4.99 1.68 -12.47
C ARG A 129 -5.09 0.42 -13.31
N ALA A 130 -6.24 -0.22 -13.23
CA ALA A 130 -6.58 -1.39 -14.00
C ALA A 130 -6.52 -1.06 -15.51
N GLU A 131 -5.72 -1.84 -16.23
CA GLU A 131 -5.61 -1.77 -17.68
C GLU A 131 -5.90 -3.15 -18.28
N ASN A 132 -5.61 -3.35 -19.57
CA ASN A 132 -5.83 -4.61 -20.30
C ASN A 132 -5.26 -5.87 -19.62
N CYS A 133 -4.27 -5.71 -18.75
CA CYS A 133 -3.70 -6.78 -17.94
C CYS A 133 -4.60 -7.22 -16.79
N CYS A 134 -5.47 -6.34 -16.30
CA CYS A 134 -6.29 -6.53 -15.10
C CYS A 134 -7.73 -6.89 -15.45
N THR A 135 -8.22 -6.41 -16.59
CA THR A 135 -9.57 -6.73 -17.09
C THR A 135 -9.73 -8.22 -17.40
N LYS A 136 -8.63 -8.91 -17.75
CA LYS A 136 -8.59 -10.37 -17.90
C LYS A 136 -8.89 -11.13 -16.60
N ASP A 137 -8.57 -10.52 -15.46
CA ASP A 137 -8.76 -11.09 -14.12
C ASP A 137 -10.05 -10.56 -13.47
N GLY A 138 -10.95 -9.96 -14.26
CA GLY A 138 -12.24 -9.46 -13.79
C GLY A 138 -12.18 -8.13 -13.04
N VAL A 139 -11.06 -7.41 -13.10
CA VAL A 139 -10.94 -6.05 -12.53
C VAL A 139 -11.55 -5.04 -13.51
N ALA A 140 -12.44 -4.17 -13.02
CA ALA A 140 -13.04 -3.12 -13.85
C ALA A 140 -11.96 -2.17 -14.41
N GLU A 141 -12.05 -1.82 -15.68
CA GLU A 141 -11.11 -0.91 -16.34
C GLU A 141 -11.04 0.43 -15.59
N GLY A 142 -9.82 0.94 -15.37
CA GLY A 142 -9.58 2.18 -14.63
C GLY A 142 -9.75 2.08 -13.10
N ALA A 143 -10.15 0.93 -12.55
CA ALA A 143 -10.21 0.73 -11.10
C ALA A 143 -8.83 0.89 -10.46
N ARG A 144 -8.79 1.32 -9.20
CA ARG A 144 -7.54 1.45 -8.46
C ARG A 144 -6.96 0.07 -8.16
N ILE A 145 -5.69 -0.14 -8.50
CA ILE A 145 -4.93 -1.35 -8.16
C ILE A 145 -3.65 -0.92 -7.46
N TYR A 146 -3.36 -1.57 -6.34
CA TYR A 146 -2.16 -1.34 -5.55
C TYR A 146 -1.11 -2.40 -5.89
N HIS A 147 0.08 -1.97 -6.28
CA HIS A 147 1.19 -2.88 -6.54
C HIS A 147 1.93 -3.13 -5.25
N VAL A 148 2.13 -4.40 -4.93
CA VAL A 148 2.75 -4.82 -3.68
C VAL A 148 3.85 -5.85 -3.90
N THR A 149 4.82 -5.84 -3.00
CA THR A 149 5.85 -6.86 -2.87
C THR A 149 5.91 -7.36 -1.45
N ILE A 150 6.36 -8.60 -1.27
CA ILE A 150 6.68 -9.19 0.04
C ILE A 150 8.20 -9.12 0.23
#